data_AF-A0AB33IFI2-F1
#
_entry.id   AF-A0AB33IFI2-F1
#
_cell.length_a   1.000
_cell.length_b   1.000
_cell.length_c   1.000
_cell.angle_alpha   90.00
_cell.angle_beta   90.00
_cell.angle_gamma   90.00
#
_symmetry.space_group_name_H-M   'P 1'
#
loop_
_entity.id
_entity.type
_entity.pdbx_description
1 polymer ?
#
loop_
_entity_poly.entity_id
_entity_poly.type
_entity_poly.pdbx_seq_one_letter_code
_entity_poly.pdbx_strand_id
1 'polypeptide(L)' 'MWNEPYLETCCRSALHRLSLSGSHGRSHGLKDEPCLERLTRKGLACVGEDDRFHITQDGEARHRVEVLKQT' A
#
# COMPACT_ATOMS: atom_id res chain seq x y z
N MET A 1 22.79 3.88 -0.25
CA MET A 1 21.50 4.58 -0.45
C MET A 1 20.78 3.86 -1.58
N TRP A 2 20.06 2.77 -1.27
CA TRP A 2 19.34 2.01 -2.29
C TRP A 2 17.93 2.57 -2.39
N ASN A 3 17.69 3.41 -3.41
CA ASN A 3 16.35 3.64 -3.90
C ASN A 3 15.93 2.35 -4.58
N GLU A 4 15.24 1.45 -3.87
CA GLU A 4 14.50 0.36 -4.52
C GLU A 4 13.52 1.00 -5.51
N PRO A 5 13.80 1.01 -6.83
CA PRO A 5 13.00 1.79 -7.77
C PRO A 5 11.63 1.13 -7.98
N TYR A 6 11.53 -0.16 -7.65
CA TYR A 6 10.43 -1.02 -8.03
C TYR A 6 9.75 -1.61 -6.82
N LEU A 7 8.43 -1.49 -6.81
CA LEU A 7 7.60 -2.20 -5.86
C LEU A 7 7.50 -3.67 -6.31
N GLU A 8 7.76 -4.62 -5.43
CA GLU A 8 7.61 -6.05 -5.76
C GLU A 8 6.16 -6.36 -6.18
N THR A 9 5.96 -7.36 -7.03
CA THR A 9 4.64 -7.73 -7.57
C THR A 9 3.61 -8.00 -6.47
N CYS A 10 4.03 -8.61 -5.35
CA CYS A 10 3.18 -8.84 -4.18
C CYS A 10 2.75 -7.53 -3.50
N CYS A 11 3.67 -6.56 -3.38
CA CYS A 11 3.41 -5.25 -2.82
C CYS A 11 2.55 -4.38 -3.75
N ARG A 12 2.70 -4.50 -5.09
CA ARG A 12 1.78 -3.88 -6.07
C ARG A 12 0.36 -4.39 -5.91
N SER A 13 0.21 -5.70 -5.77
CA SER A 13 -1.10 -6.33 -5.54
C SER A 13 -1.72 -5.89 -4.21
N ALA A 14 -0.91 -5.79 -3.14
CA ALA A 14 -1.36 -5.30 -1.84
C ALA A 14 -1.77 -3.81 -1.90
N LEU A 15 -0.98 -2.96 -2.57
CA LEU A 15 -1.28 -1.54 -2.76
C LEU A 15 -2.57 -1.34 -3.56
N HIS A 16 -2.79 -2.16 -4.60
CA HIS A 16 -4.05 -2.13 -5.35
C HIS A 16 -5.25 -2.48 -4.47
N ARG A 17 -5.16 -3.58 -3.71
CA ARG A 17 -6.23 -3.98 -2.80
C ARG A 17 -6.47 -2.96 -1.68
N LEU A 18 -5.42 -2.31 -1.18
CA LEU A 18 -5.52 -1.26 -0.17
C LEU A 18 -6.25 -0.03 -0.72
N SER A 19 -5.93 0.38 -1.95
CA SER A 19 -6.67 1.45 -2.65
C SER A 19 -8.16 1.11 -2.83
N LEU A 20 -8.50 -0.14 -3.16
CA LEU A 20 -9.89 -0.59 -3.27
C LEU A 20 -10.65 -0.61 -1.94
N SER A 21 -9.95 -0.78 -0.81
CA SER A 21 -10.56 -0.74 0.53
C SER A 21 -11.06 0.67 0.90
N GLY A 22 -10.53 1.72 0.28
CA GLY A 22 -10.93 3.11 0.53
C GLY A 22 -10.89 3.46 2.03
N SER A 23 -11.90 4.19 2.50
CA SER A 23 -12.02 4.65 3.89
C SER A 23 -12.29 3.55 4.91
N HIS A 24 -12.67 2.34 4.50
CA HIS A 24 -12.87 1.23 5.44
C HIS A 24 -11.55 0.62 5.92
N GLY A 25 -10.45 0.95 5.24
CA GLY A 25 -9.16 0.36 5.51
C GLY A 25 -9.13 -1.16 5.30
N ARG A 26 -7.96 -1.74 5.54
CA ARG A 26 -7.72 -3.18 5.40
C ARG A 26 -7.31 -3.75 6.75
N SER A 27 -7.98 -4.80 7.20
CA SER A 27 -7.76 -5.37 8.53
C SER A 27 -6.44 -6.14 8.63
N HIS A 28 -5.94 -6.27 9.86
CA HIS A 28 -4.87 -7.20 10.21
C HIS A 28 -5.25 -8.67 9.98
N GLY A 29 -4.24 -9.55 9.95
CA GLY A 29 -4.37 -11.00 9.82
C GLY A 29 -4.67 -11.51 8.40
N LEU A 30 -4.69 -10.63 7.41
CA LEU A 30 -4.83 -11.03 6.01
C LEU A 30 -3.50 -11.54 5.45
N LYS A 31 -3.56 -12.42 4.44
CA LYS A 31 -2.36 -13.01 3.80
C LYS A 31 -1.37 -11.98 3.27
N ASP A 32 -1.84 -10.78 2.95
CA ASP A 32 -1.02 -9.69 2.44
C ASP A 32 -0.55 -8.69 3.50
N GLU A 33 -0.80 -8.94 4.79
CA GLU A 33 -0.31 -8.13 5.90
C GLU A 33 1.21 -7.88 5.85
N PRO A 34 2.09 -8.87 5.60
CA PRO A 34 3.52 -8.59 5.48
C PRO A 34 3.86 -7.60 4.35
N CYS A 35 3.03 -7.54 3.29
CA CYS A 35 3.18 -6.54 2.24
C CYS A 35 2.66 -5.17 2.70
N LEU A 36 1.55 -5.11 3.44
CA LEU A 36 1.01 -3.86 4.00
C LEU A 36 1.97 -3.23 5.01
N GLU A 37 2.62 -4.03 5.85
CA GLU A 37 3.68 -3.56 6.76
C GLU A 37 4.87 -3.00 5.99
N ARG A 38 5.29 -3.66 4.90
CA ARG A 38 6.37 -3.15 4.03
C ARG A 38 5.98 -1.85 3.35
N LEU A 39 4.75 -1.71 2.89
CA LEU A 39 4.22 -0.45 2.35
C LEU A 39 4.21 0.64 3.41
N THR A 40 3.87 0.29 4.65
CA THR A 40 3.89 1.21 5.80
C THR A 40 5.30 1.70 6.09
N ARG A 41 6.29 0.81 6.12
CA ARG A 41 7.72 1.18 6.26
C ARG A 41 8.24 2.06 5.12
N LYS A 42 7.62 1.99 3.94
CA LYS A 42 7.92 2.84 2.78
C LYS A 42 7.10 4.14 2.73
N GLY A 43 6.22 4.39 3.71
CA GLY A 43 5.35 5.57 3.74
C GLY A 43 4.19 5.53 2.73
N LEU A 44 3.92 4.37 2.11
CA LEU A 44 2.84 4.17 1.13
C LEU A 44 1.52 3.70 1.76
N ALA A 45 1.57 3.30 3.03
CA ALA A 45 0.43 2.95 3.84
C ALA A 45 0.64 3.46 5.27
N CYS A 46 -0.43 3.53 6.05
CA CYS A 46 -0.37 3.82 7.48
C CYS A 46 -1.38 2.94 8.23
N VAL A 47 -1.18 2.75 9.53
CA VAL A 47 -2.19 2.15 10.40
C VAL A 47 -2.98 3.29 11.04
N GLY A 48 -4.30 3.29 10.83
CA GLY A 48 -5.22 4.27 11.41
C GLY A 48 -5.55 3.99 12.87
N GLU A 49 -6.32 4.88 13.50
CA GLU A 49 -6.81 4.70 14.88
C GLU A 49 -7.76 3.49 15.02
N ASP A 50 -8.31 3.01 13.90
CA ASP A 50 -9.17 1.84 13.79
C ASP A 50 -8.39 0.51 13.74
N ASP A 51 -7.07 0.54 13.91
CA ASP A 51 -6.17 -0.61 13.80
C ASP A 51 -6.30 -1.28 12.42
N ARG A 52 -6.41 -0.45 11.38
CA ARG A 52 -6.49 -0.89 9.98
C ARG A 52 -5.48 -0.17 9.13
N PHE A 53 -5.04 -0.84 8.07
CA PHE A 53 -4.18 -0.24 7.07
C PHE A 53 -5.00 0.68 6.16
N HIS A 54 -4.49 1.89 5.95
CA HIS A 54 -5.01 2.89 5.02
C HIS A 54 -3.93 3.29 4.03
N ILE A 55 -4.33 3.67 2.81
CA ILE A 55 -3.39 4.18 1.80
C ILE A 55 -3.03 5.62 2.12
N THR A 56 -1.76 5.98 2.01
CA THR A 56 -1.31 7.37 2.16
C THR A 56 -1.40 8.10 0.82
N GLN A 57 -1.21 9.43 0.83
CA GLN A 57 -1.15 10.21 -0.40
C GLN A 57 0.01 9.76 -1.33
N ASP A 58 1.19 9.47 -0.78
CA ASP A 58 2.30 8.85 -1.50
C ASP A 58 1.95 7.46 -2.05
N GLY A 59 1.20 6.67 -1.26
CA GLY A 59 0.64 5.39 -1.68
C GLY A 59 -0.27 5.52 -2.90
N GLU A 60 -1.16 6.51 -2.92
CA GLU A 60 -2.03 6.81 -4.05
C GLU A 60 -1.24 7.23 -5.29
N ALA A 61 -0.28 8.15 -5.14
CA ALA A 61 0.57 8.58 -6.24
C ALA A 61 1.33 7.38 -6.84
N ARG A 62 1.88 6.52 -5.97
CA ARG A 62 2.56 5.30 -6.39
C ARG A 62 1.62 4.31 -7.05
N HIS A 63 0.39 4.16 -6.56
CA HIS A 63 -0.63 3.29 -7.14
C HIS A 63 -0.99 3.72 -8.57
N ARG A 64 -1.16 5.03 -8.81
CA ARG A 64 -1.46 5.55 -10.15
C ARG A 64 -0.37 5.19 -11.16
N VAL A 65 0.89 5.33 -10.79
CA VAL A 65 2.03 5.02 -11.66
C VAL A 65 2.24 3.50 -11.83
N GLU A 66 2.28 2.74 -10.73
CA GLU A 66 2.70 1.32 -10.74
C GLU A 66 1.57 0.34 -11.07
N VAL A 67 0.32 0.71 -10.78
CA VAL A 67 -0.85 -0.17 -10.90
C VAL A 67 -1.74 0.29 -12.04
N LEU A 68 -2.15 1.56 -12.05
CA LEU A 68 -3.02 2.09 -13.10
C LEU A 68 -2.26 2.47 -14.37
N LYS A 69 -0.93 2.58 -14.31
CA LYS A 69 -0.07 3.09 -15.39
C LYS A 69 -0.50 4.46 -15.93
N GLN A 70 -1.06 5.28 -15.04
CA GLN A 70 -1.42 6.66 -15.30
C GLN A 70 -0.20 7.52 -14.97
N THR A 71 0.33 8.20 -15.99
CA THR A 71 1.55 9.03 -15.90
C THR A 71 1.17 10.50 -16.06
#